data_AF-M4VS75-F1
#
_entry.id   AF-M4VS75-F1
#
_cell.length_a   1.000
_cell.length_b   1.000
_cell.length_c   1.000
_cell.angle_alpha   90.00
_cell.angle_beta   90.00
_cell.angle_gamma   90.00
#
_symmetry.space_group_name_H-M   'P 1'
#
loop_
_entity.id
_entity.type
_entity.pdbx_description
1 polymer ?
#
loop_
_entity_poly.entity_id
_entity_poly.type
_entity_poly.pdbx_seq_one_letter_code
_entity_poly.pdbx_strand_id
1 'polypeptide(L)'
;MRKAADILYLLSTYAIKGQFVEKALIYSQSGHHLFPQDTRLLETYVFSLLLNGNYEKAEEVLKSTDIRSQNLDFLRLRLSMILKKTTEEKTQLARMYLST
;
A
#
# COMPACT_ATOMS: atom_id res chain seq x y z
N MET A 1 12.47 -19.25 -3.54
CA MET A 1 11.15 -18.80 -3.03
C MET A 1 10.51 -17.64 -3.80
N ARG A 2 11.22 -16.95 -4.73
CA ARG A 2 10.70 -15.81 -5.52
C ARG A 2 9.37 -16.07 -6.27
N LYS A 3 9.16 -17.30 -6.77
CA LYS A 3 7.93 -17.69 -7.48
C LYS A 3 6.66 -17.50 -6.63
N ALA A 4 6.71 -17.75 -5.33
CA ALA A 4 5.55 -17.60 -4.45
C ALA A 4 5.19 -16.12 -4.25
N ALA A 5 6.19 -15.25 -4.08
CA ALA A 5 6.00 -13.81 -4.02
C ALA A 5 5.37 -13.27 -5.31
N ASP A 6 5.86 -13.72 -6.47
CA ASP A 6 5.32 -13.30 -7.76
C ASP A 6 3.87 -13.78 -7.98
N ILE A 7 3.53 -15.00 -7.54
CA ILE A 7 2.14 -15.50 -7.59
C ILE A 7 1.22 -14.67 -6.70
N LEU A 8 1.62 -14.39 -5.46
CA LEU A 8 0.80 -13.58 -4.54
C LEU A 8 0.61 -12.17 -5.08
N TYR A 9 1.66 -11.55 -5.60
CA TYR A 9 1.58 -10.23 -6.24
C TYR A 9 0.63 -10.24 -7.44
N LEU A 10 0.72 -11.24 -8.30
CA LEU A 10 -0.16 -11.40 -9.46
C LEU A 10 -1.62 -11.56 -9.04
N LEU A 11 -1.91 -12.45 -8.09
CA LEU A 11 -3.25 -12.68 -7.55
C LEU A 11 -3.84 -11.42 -6.92
N SER A 12 -3.06 -10.71 -6.10
CA SER A 12 -3.49 -9.42 -5.53
C SER A 12 -3.83 -8.40 -6.62
N THR A 13 -2.98 -8.26 -7.63
CA THR A 13 -3.17 -7.29 -8.71
C THR A 13 -4.41 -7.62 -9.57
N TYR A 14 -4.64 -8.89 -9.90
CA TYR A 14 -5.86 -9.29 -10.59
C TYR A 14 -7.11 -9.10 -9.73
N ALA A 15 -7.04 -9.41 -8.43
CA ALA A 15 -8.14 -9.17 -7.51
C ALA A 15 -8.51 -7.69 -7.44
N ILE A 16 -7.51 -6.80 -7.39
CA ILE A 16 -7.71 -5.33 -7.47
C ILE A 16 -8.42 -4.95 -8.76
N LYS A 17 -7.90 -5.40 -9.92
CA LYS A 17 -8.50 -5.07 -11.23
C LYS A 17 -9.92 -5.60 -11.39
N GLY A 18 -10.20 -6.77 -10.81
CA GLY A 18 -11.53 -7.37 -10.77
C GLY A 18 -12.43 -6.82 -9.66
N GLN A 19 -11.98 -5.83 -8.89
CA GLN A 19 -12.70 -5.23 -7.76
C GLN A 19 -13.08 -6.23 -6.66
N PHE A 20 -12.35 -7.35 -6.56
CA PHE A 20 -12.48 -8.33 -5.48
C PHE A 20 -11.68 -7.87 -4.26
N VAL A 21 -12.18 -6.82 -3.59
CA VAL A 21 -11.45 -6.09 -2.53
C VAL A 21 -10.97 -7.02 -1.39
N GLU A 22 -11.83 -7.91 -0.89
CA GLU A 22 -11.45 -8.84 0.17
C GLU A 22 -10.32 -9.80 -0.26
N LYS A 23 -10.38 -10.33 -1.49
CA LYS A 23 -9.34 -11.23 -2.02
C LYS A 23 -8.02 -10.48 -2.22
N ALA A 24 -8.09 -9.25 -2.71
CA ALA A 24 -6.91 -8.39 -2.85
C ALA A 24 -6.20 -8.21 -1.51
N LEU A 25 -6.97 -7.94 -0.45
CA LEU A 25 -6.47 -7.80 0.90
C LEU A 25 -5.83 -9.11 1.41
N ILE A 26 -6.50 -10.25 1.28
CA ILE A 26 -6.00 -11.55 1.73
C ILE A 26 -4.66 -11.90 1.07
N TYR A 27 -4.58 -11.80 -0.26
CA TYR A 27 -3.38 -12.17 -1.00
C TYR A 27 -2.22 -11.22 -0.71
N SER A 28 -2.50 -9.92 -0.65
CA SER A 28 -1.45 -8.91 -0.45
C SER A 28 -0.93 -8.91 0.98
N GLN A 29 -1.80 -9.09 1.98
CA GLN A 29 -1.41 -9.26 3.38
C GLN A 29 -0.55 -10.52 3.55
N SER A 30 -0.98 -11.64 2.97
CA SER A 30 -0.21 -12.90 3.02
C SER A 30 1.14 -12.74 2.34
N GLY A 31 1.18 -12.07 1.19
CA GLY A 31 2.40 -11.76 0.47
C GLY A 31 3.35 -10.89 1.27
N HIS A 32 2.87 -9.79 1.84
CA HIS A 32 3.69 -8.92 2.68
C HIS A 32 4.21 -9.64 3.93
N HIS A 33 3.40 -10.48 4.57
CA HIS A 33 3.83 -11.25 5.75
C HIS A 33 4.94 -12.27 5.42
N LEU A 34 4.80 -12.99 4.30
CA LEU A 34 5.77 -14.02 3.88
C LEU A 34 7.03 -13.42 3.24
N PHE A 35 6.90 -12.25 2.61
CA PHE A 35 7.96 -11.58 1.85
C PHE A 35 8.03 -10.08 2.23
N PRO A 36 8.37 -9.75 3.49
CA PRO A 36 8.30 -8.37 3.99
C PRO A 36 9.26 -7.40 3.29
N GLN A 37 10.30 -7.92 2.63
CA GLN A 37 11.28 -7.14 1.87
C GLN A 37 10.84 -6.88 0.41
N ASP A 38 9.75 -7.49 -0.07
CA ASP A 38 9.24 -7.24 -1.42
C ASP A 38 8.34 -5.99 -1.42
N THR A 39 8.91 -4.87 -1.83
CA THR A 39 8.23 -3.57 -1.89
C THR A 39 6.91 -3.62 -2.67
N ARG A 40 6.82 -4.45 -3.72
CA ARG A 40 5.60 -4.56 -4.54
C ARG A 40 4.44 -5.12 -3.73
N LEU A 41 4.71 -6.09 -2.86
CA LEU A 41 3.71 -6.70 -1.99
C LEU A 41 3.28 -5.75 -0.87
N LEU A 42 4.22 -4.98 -0.31
CA LEU A 42 3.90 -3.91 0.64
C LEU A 42 3.00 -2.83 0.00
N GLU A 43 3.38 -2.32 -1.18
CA GLU A 43 2.58 -1.32 -1.92
C GLU A 43 1.17 -1.84 -2.20
N THR A 44 1.06 -3.09 -2.66
CA THR A 44 -0.21 -3.72 -2.99
C THR A 44 -1.05 -3.96 -1.73
N TYR A 45 -0.42 -4.28 -0.61
CA TYR A 45 -1.11 -4.46 0.67
C TYR A 45 -1.69 -3.15 1.19
N VAL A 46 -0.88 -2.09 1.23
CA VAL A 46 -1.35 -0.75 1.61
C VAL A 46 -2.48 -0.29 0.69
N PHE A 47 -2.35 -0.49 -0.63
CA PHE A 47 -3.41 -0.12 -1.55
C PHE A 47 -4.70 -0.92 -1.32
N SER A 48 -4.58 -2.23 -1.03
CA SER A 48 -5.74 -3.08 -0.71
C SER A 48 -6.43 -2.66 0.60
N LEU A 49 -5.66 -2.21 1.61
CA LEU A 49 -6.21 -1.63 2.83
C LEU A 49 -7.02 -0.35 2.55
N LEU A 50 -6.52 0.53 1.67
CA LEU A 50 -7.25 1.73 1.26
C LEU A 50 -8.54 1.38 0.51
N LEU A 51 -8.51 0.39 -0.39
CA LEU A 51 -9.71 -0.06 -1.11
C LEU A 51 -10.75 -0.68 -0.18
N ASN A 52 -10.30 -1.39 0.85
CA ASN A 52 -11.16 -2.02 1.86
C ASN A 52 -11.61 -1.05 2.97
N GLY A 53 -11.22 0.23 2.91
CA GLY A 53 -11.57 1.23 3.91
C GLY A 53 -10.87 1.08 5.27
N ASN A 54 -9.85 0.22 5.37
CA ASN A 54 -9.09 0.02 6.61
C ASN A 54 -7.94 1.02 6.71
N TYR A 55 -8.30 2.29 6.90
CA TYR A 55 -7.38 3.42 6.83
C TYR A 55 -6.42 3.47 8.02
N GLU A 56 -6.87 3.07 9.20
CA GLU A 56 -6.07 2.99 10.41
C GLU A 56 -4.92 2.00 10.23
N LYS A 57 -5.22 0.80 9.70
CA LYS A 57 -4.19 -0.20 9.43
C LYS A 57 -3.27 0.24 8.30
N ALA A 58 -3.78 0.91 7.27
CA ALA A 58 -2.95 1.48 6.21
C ALA A 58 -1.96 2.50 6.78
N GLU A 59 -2.41 3.35 7.72
CA GLU A 59 -1.54 4.31 8.39
C GLU A 59 -0.47 3.63 9.25
N GLU A 60 -0.84 2.62 10.03
CA GLU A 60 0.08 1.84 10.85
C GLU A 60 1.19 1.18 10.00
N VAL A 61 0.81 0.54 8.90
CA VAL A 61 1.76 -0.11 7.97
C VAL A 61 2.69 0.92 7.32
N LEU A 62 2.16 2.07 6.89
CA LEU A 62 2.95 3.14 6.27
C LEU A 62 3.90 3.85 7.24
N LYS A 63 3.55 3.92 8.54
CA LYS A 63 4.39 4.49 9.60
C LYS A 63 5.48 3.53 10.08
N SER A 64 5.23 2.22 10.03
CA SER A 64 6.16 1.20 10.52
C SER A 64 7.18 0.73 9.48
N THR A 65 7.01 1.10 8.20
CA THR A 65 7.94 0.72 7.14
C THR A 65 8.98 1.79 6.84
N ASP A 66 10.25 1.37 6.79
CA ASP A 66 11.37 2.19 6.32
C ASP A 66 11.56 2.13 4.79
N ILE A 67 10.77 1.30 4.09
CA ILE A 67 10.85 1.14 2.64
C ILE A 67 10.35 2.43 1.97
N ARG A 68 11.16 2.95 1.04
CA ARG A 68 10.83 4.12 0.22
C ARG A 68 10.56 3.69 -1.22
N SER A 69 9.43 4.15 -1.74
CA SER A 69 9.10 4.08 -3.16
C SER A 69 8.11 5.17 -3.51
N GLN A 70 8.12 5.58 -4.78
CA GLN A 70 7.19 6.59 -5.28
C GLN A 70 5.72 6.19 -5.07
N ASN A 71 5.40 4.90 -5.19
CA ASN A 71 4.06 4.39 -4.93
C ASN A 71 3.67 4.50 -3.45
N LEU A 72 4.59 4.22 -2.51
CA LEU A 72 4.29 4.40 -1.09
C LEU A 72 4.09 5.87 -0.74
N ASP A 73 4.83 6.78 -1.35
CA ASP A 73 4.65 8.22 -1.14
C ASP A 73 3.32 8.71 -1.72
N PHE A 74 2.92 8.20 -2.90
CA PHE A 74 1.58 8.40 -3.43
C PHE A 74 0.50 7.89 -2.46
N LEU A 75 0.68 6.69 -1.89
CA LEU A 75 -0.28 6.09 -0.96
C LEU A 75 -0.36 6.87 0.36
N ARG A 76 0.75 7.39 0.88
CA ARG A 76 0.77 8.32 2.04
C ARG A 76 -0.01 9.58 1.74
N LEU A 77 0.23 10.21 0.59
CA LEU A 77 -0.51 11.40 0.17
C LEU A 77 -2.01 11.09 0.03
N ARG A 78 -2.37 10.00 -0.64
CA ARG A 78 -3.76 9.56 -0.80
C ARG A 78 -4.46 9.34 0.54
N LEU A 79 -3.81 8.63 1.46
CA LEU A 79 -4.33 8.41 2.80
C LEU A 79 -4.51 9.73 3.57
N SER A 80 -3.57 10.68 3.46
CA SER A 80 -3.69 11.98 4.11
C SER A 80 -4.90 12.80 3.63
N MET A 81 -5.28 12.66 2.35
CA MET A 81 -6.48 13.28 1.80
C MET A 81 -7.75 12.63 2.36
N ILE A 82 -7.79 11.30 2.43
CA ILE A 82 -8.91 10.52 2.99
C ILE A 82 -9.13 10.88 4.47
N LEU A 83 -8.06 10.90 5.25
CA LEU A 83 -8.08 11.23 6.68
C LEU A 83 -8.27 12.72 6.96
N LYS A 84 -8.44 13.56 5.92
CA LYS A 84 -8.60 15.02 6.04
C LYS A 84 -7.51 15.68 6.90
N LYS A 85 -6.26 15.24 6.75
CA LYS A 85 -5.09 15.81 7.43
C LYS A 85 -4.92 17.31 7.13
N THR A 86 -4.05 17.98 7.86
CA THR A 86 -3.82 19.42 7.68
C THR A 86 -3.24 19.73 6.30
N THR A 87 -3.40 20.98 5.84
CA THR A 87 -2.85 21.45 4.56
C THR A 87 -1.32 21.34 4.53
N GLU A 88 -0.67 21.57 5.66
CA GLU A 88 0.79 21.47 5.81
C GLU A 88 1.26 20.03 5.60
N GLU A 89 0.66 19.06 6.29
CA GLU A 89 0.99 17.64 6.14
C GLU A 89 0.80 17.15 4.69
N LYS A 90 -0.32 17.54 4.05
CA LYS A 90 -0.57 17.20 2.64
C LYS A 90 0.49 17.80 1.72
N THR A 91 0.90 19.05 1.96
CA THR A 91 1.93 19.73 1.16
C THR A 91 3.29 19.05 1.29
N GLN A 92 3.66 18.64 2.50
CA GLN A 92 4.89 17.90 2.75
C GLN A 92 4.90 16.57 1.99
N LEU A 93 3.82 15.80 2.08
CA LEU A 93 3.70 14.52 1.39
C LEU A 93 3.69 14.67 -0.13
N ALA A 94 3.06 15.73 -0.66
CA ALA A 94 3.09 16.05 -2.08
C ALA A 94 4.51 16.36 -2.58
N ARG A 95 5.30 17.11 -1.79
CA ARG A 95 6.71 17.36 -2.13
C ARG A 95 7.53 16.08 -2.15
N MET A 96 7.35 15.20 -1.17
CA MET A 96 8.02 13.90 -1.14
C MET A 96 7.71 13.10 -2.40
N TYR A 97 6.42 12.96 -2.73
CA TYR A 97 5.97 12.25 -3.93
C TYR A 97 6.56 12.81 -5.23
N LEU A 98 6.64 14.14 -5.38
CA LEU A 98 7.18 14.80 -6.57
C LEU A 98 8.71 14.84 -6.63
N SER A 99 9.40 14.48 -5.55
CA SER A 99 10.87 14.49 -5.45
C SER A 99 11.54 13.15 -5.73
N THR A 100 10.75 12.11 -6.03
CA THR A 100 11.19 10.73 -6.32
C THR A 100 11.25 10.50 -7.81
#